data_AF-A0A923Q5I4-F1
#
_entry.id   AF-A0A923Q5I4-F1
#
_cell.length_a   1.000
_cell.length_b   1.000
_cell.length_c   1.000
_cell.angle_alpha   90.00
_cell.angle_beta   90.00
_cell.angle_gamma   90.00
#
_symmetry.space_group_name_H-M   'P 1'
#
loop_
_entity.id
_entity.type
_entity.pdbx_description
1 polymer ?
#
loop_
_entity_poly.entity_id
_entity_poly.type
_entity_poly.pdbx_seq_one_letter_code
_entity_poly.pdbx_strand_id
1 'polypeptide(L)' 'MLTRIDLRGRRAAGLFDLLPRAQLDVGVAVEQVRPVVEAVRDRGAEAVREATARFDGVELTDLRVPAAALAAALAAL' A
#
# COMPACT_ATOMS: atom_id res chain seq x y z
N MET A 1 21.73 -21.29 -1.09
CA MET A 1 22.59 -21.64 -2.24
C MET A 1 21.92 -21.07 -3.49
N LEU A 2 22.62 -20.27 -4.29
CA LEU A 2 22.03 -19.62 -5.48
C LEU A 2 22.22 -20.49 -6.73
N THR A 3 21.14 -20.66 -7.50
CA THR A 3 21.16 -21.42 -8.76
C THR A 3 21.55 -20.50 -9.91
N ARG A 4 22.62 -20.84 -10.63
CA ARG A 4 23.08 -20.07 -11.80
C ARG A 4 22.36 -20.56 -13.07
N ILE A 5 21.63 -19.66 -13.73
CA ILE A 5 20.95 -19.94 -15.00
C ILE A 5 21.67 -19.14 -16.11
N ASP A 6 22.21 -19.82 -17.11
CA ASP A 6 22.86 -19.19 -18.27
C ASP A 6 21.86 -19.01 -19.42
N LEU A 7 21.62 -17.75 -19.81
CA LEU A 7 20.65 -17.37 -20.82
C LEU A 7 21.30 -16.97 -22.15
N ARG A 8 22.63 -17.03 -22.27
CA ARG A 8 23.37 -16.62 -23.48
C ARG A 8 22.99 -17.51 -24.67
N GLY A 9 22.71 -16.89 -25.83
CA GLY A 9 22.37 -17.59 -27.08
C GLY A 9 20.94 -18.14 -27.17
N ARG A 10 20.10 -17.95 -26.14
CA ARG A 10 18.69 -18.37 -26.15
C ARG A 10 17.80 -17.29 -26.79
N ARG A 11 16.78 -17.71 -27.55
CA ARG A 11 15.71 -16.81 -28.03
C ARG A 11 14.79 -16.43 -26.87
N ALA A 12 14.16 -15.26 -26.93
CA ALA A 12 13.34 -14.71 -25.83
C ALA A 12 12.08 -15.52 -25.47
N ALA A 13 11.63 -16.41 -26.36
CA ALA A 13 10.51 -17.31 -26.09
C ALA A 13 10.87 -18.30 -24.95
N GLY A 14 10.03 -18.37 -23.91
CA GLY A 14 10.19 -19.30 -22.78
C GLY A 14 11.05 -18.78 -21.61
N LEU A 15 11.54 -17.53 -21.65
CA LEU A 15 12.28 -16.94 -20.52
C LEU A 15 11.42 -16.79 -19.25
N PHE A 16 10.12 -16.54 -19.42
CA PHE A 16 9.17 -16.39 -18.29
C PHE A 16 8.94 -17.69 -17.53
N ASP A 17 9.13 -18.85 -18.18
CA ASP A 17 9.00 -20.16 -17.54
C ASP A 17 10.24 -20.50 -16.69
N LEU A 18 11.41 -19.95 -17.07
CA LEU A 18 12.68 -20.16 -16.37
C LEU A 18 12.87 -19.22 -15.18
N LEU A 19 12.24 -18.04 -15.24
CA LEU A 19 12.24 -17.03 -14.19
C LEU A 19 10.80 -16.64 -13.87
N PRO A 20 10.00 -17.57 -13.32
CA PRO A 20 8.65 -17.23 -12.89
C PRO A 20 8.76 -16.13 -11.84
N ARG A 21 7.93 -15.08 -11.99
CA ARG A 21 7.75 -14.15 -10.87
C ARG A 21 7.28 -14.96 -9.69
N ALA A 22 7.87 -14.68 -8.52
CA ALA A 22 7.34 -15.20 -7.28
C ALA A 22 5.85 -14.85 -7.24
N GLN A 23 4.99 -15.87 -7.15
CA GLN A 23 3.57 -15.63 -6.88
C GLN A 23 3.51 -15.05 -5.48
N LEU A 24 3.22 -13.75 -5.40
CA LEU A 24 2.93 -13.12 -4.13
C LEU A 24 1.49 -13.49 -3.79
N ASP A 25 1.32 -14.37 -2.80
CA ASP A 25 0.00 -14.61 -2.24
C ASP A 25 -0.41 -13.38 -1.42
N VAL A 26 -1.21 -12.52 -2.04
CA VAL A 26 -1.78 -11.32 -1.41
C VAL A 26 -3.08 -11.62 -0.66
N GLY A 27 -3.60 -12.85 -0.72
CA GLY A 27 -4.90 -13.21 -0.16
C GLY A 27 -4.97 -12.93 1.34
N VAL A 28 -3.93 -13.29 2.08
CA VAL A 28 -3.83 -13.03 3.52
C VAL A 28 -3.91 -11.53 3.83
N ALA A 29 -3.19 -10.70 3.07
CA ALA A 29 -3.22 -9.25 3.27
C ALA A 29 -4.59 -8.66 2.91
N VAL A 30 -5.24 -9.18 1.87
CA VAL A 30 -6.60 -8.76 1.50
C VAL A 30 -7.59 -9.08 2.62
N GLU A 31 -7.55 -10.28 3.20
CA GLU A 31 -8.44 -10.62 4.33
C GLU A 31 -8.20 -9.74 5.55
N GLN A 32 -6.95 -9.32 5.80
CA GLN A 32 -6.63 -8.42 6.91
C GLN A 32 -7.14 -6.99 6.68
N VAL A 33 -7.15 -6.51 5.43
CA VAL A 33 -7.55 -5.14 5.10
C VAL A 33 -9.05 -4.99 4.89
N ARG A 34 -9.73 -6.07 4.48
CA ARG A 34 -11.18 -6.08 4.18
C ARG A 34 -12.04 -5.43 5.28
N PRO A 35 -11.85 -5.69 6.58
CA PRO A 35 -12.63 -5.05 7.64
C PRO A 35 -12.47 -3.53 7.69
N VAL A 36 -11.29 -3.00 7.36
CA VAL A 36 -11.03 -1.55 7.33
C VAL A 36 -11.82 -0.91 6.20
N VAL A 37 -11.79 -1.52 5.01
CA VAL A 37 -12.52 -1.02 3.84
C VAL A 37 -14.03 -1.06 4.08
N GLU A 38 -14.55 -2.14 4.66
CA GLU A 38 -15.96 -2.27 5.00
C GLU A 38 -16.39 -1.24 6.06
N ALA A 39 -15.59 -1.04 7.11
CA ALA A 39 -15.88 -0.02 8.13
C ALA A 39 -15.94 1.39 7.53
N VAL A 40 -15.02 1.73 6.62
CA VAL A 40 -15.04 3.03 5.92
C VAL A 40 -16.24 3.14 4.98
N ARG A 41 -16.63 2.06 4.30
CA ARG A 41 -17.84 2.06 3.47
C ARG A 41 -19.09 2.33 4.29
N ASP A 42 -19.20 1.74 5.47
CA ASP A 42 -20.42 1.78 6.28
C ASP A 42 -20.51 3.04 7.16
N ARG A 43 -19.39 3.51 7.72
CA ARG A 43 -19.34 4.64 8.67
C ARG A 43 -18.60 5.88 8.15
N GLY A 44 -17.95 5.79 6.99
CA GLY A 44 -17.27 6.92 6.37
C GLY A 44 -16.18 7.52 7.24
N ALA A 45 -16.27 8.83 7.49
CA ALA A 45 -15.25 9.64 8.15
C ALA A 45 -14.92 9.20 9.59
N GLU A 46 -15.88 8.62 10.31
CA GLU A 46 -15.67 8.12 11.66
C GLU A 46 -14.68 6.94 11.66
N ALA A 47 -14.90 5.95 10.80
CA ALA A 47 -14.02 4.79 10.67
C ALA A 47 -12.62 5.19 10.18
N VAL A 48 -12.50 6.22 9.34
CA VAL A 48 -11.19 6.76 8.94
C VAL A 48 -10.44 7.32 10.14
N ARG A 49 -11.10 8.11 11.00
CA ARG A 49 -10.46 8.69 12.20
C ARG A 49 -10.01 7.60 13.17
N GLU A 50 -10.85 6.60 13.43
CA GLU A 50 -10.48 5.45 14.27
C GLU A 50 -9.29 4.67 13.71
N ALA A 51 -9.26 4.45 12.39
CA ALA A 51 -8.14 3.79 11.74
C ALA A 51 -6.85 4.62 11.85
N THR A 52 -6.93 5.95 11.64
CA THR A 52 -5.78 6.85 11.82
C THR A 52 -5.28 6.84 13.27
N ALA A 53 -6.17 6.94 14.25
CA ALA A 53 -5.80 6.84 15.66
C ALA A 53 -5.07 5.51 15.96
N ARG A 54 -5.56 4.40 15.41
CA ARG A 54 -4.97 3.07 15.62
C ARG A 54 -3.63 2.88 14.93
N PHE A 55 -3.50 3.29 13.67
CA PHE A 55 -2.33 2.96 12.84
C PHE A 55 -1.27 4.05 12.85
N ASP A 56 -1.69 5.31 12.90
CA ASP A 56 -0.79 6.47 12.87
C ASP A 56 -0.57 7.06 14.28
N GLY A 57 -1.39 6.67 15.28
CA GLY A 57 -1.23 7.08 16.66
C GLY A 57 -1.66 8.53 16.96
N VAL A 58 -2.43 9.14 16.06
CA VAL A 58 -2.87 10.54 16.17
C VAL A 58 -4.38 10.67 16.04
N GLU A 59 -4.96 11.59 16.80
CA GLU A 59 -6.38 11.93 16.72
C GLU A 59 -6.61 13.07 15.72
N LEU A 60 -7.47 12.84 14.72
CA LEU A 60 -7.80 13.84 13.71
C LEU A 60 -9.09 14.58 14.04
N THR A 61 -9.05 15.92 14.01
CA THR A 61 -10.25 16.78 14.08
C THR A 61 -10.84 17.06 12.70
N ASP A 62 -9.99 17.18 11.68
CA ASP A 62 -10.36 17.52 10.31
C ASP A 62 -9.65 16.60 9.33
N LEU A 63 -10.38 16.08 8.35
CA LEU A 63 -9.80 15.22 7.31
C LEU A 63 -9.09 16.04 6.22
N ARG A 64 -9.51 17.30 6.02
CA ARG A 64 -8.93 18.18 5.01
C ARG A 64 -7.88 19.06 5.65
N VAL A 65 -6.68 19.05 5.07
CA VAL A 65 -5.61 19.96 5.48
C VAL A 65 -6.05 21.42 5.23
N PRO A 66 -5.97 22.31 6.25
CA PRO A 66 -6.28 23.72 6.07
C PRO A 66 -5.33 24.40 5.08
N ALA A 67 -5.86 25.35 4.28
CA ALA A 67 -5.05 26.08 3.30
C ALA A 67 -3.87 26.83 3.94
N ALA A 68 -4.05 27.35 5.16
CA ALA A 68 -3.00 28.02 5.91
C ALA A 68 -1.82 27.09 6.23
N ALA A 69 -2.07 25.81 6.55
CA ALA A 69 -1.02 24.83 6.83
C ALA A 69 -0.20 24.53 5.56
N LEU A 70 -0.85 24.47 4.39
CA LEU A 70 -0.17 24.30 3.10
C LEU A 70 0.75 25.49 2.79
N ALA A 71 0.26 26.73 2.99
CA ALA A 71 1.04 27.94 2.77
C ALA A 71 2.25 28.03 3.72
N ALA A 72 2.06 27.67 5.00
CA ALA A 72 3.13 27.63 5.99
C ALA A 72 4.21 26.60 5.63
N ALA A 73 3.82 25.39 5.20
CA ALA A 73 4.75 24.35 4.78
C ALA A 73 5.60 24.79 3.58
N LEU A 74 4.99 25.46 2.58
CA LEU A 74 5.71 26.00 1.43
C LEU A 74 6.74 27.08 1.82
N ALA A 75 6.39 27.96 2.75
CA ALA A 75 7.28 29.02 3.21
C ALA A 75 8.48 28.50 4.05
N ALA A 76 8.41 27.26 4.55
CA ALA A 76 9.43 26.65 5.40
C ALA A 76 10.38 25.68 4.66
N LEU A 77 10.29 25.58 3.33
CA LEU A 77 11.23 24.85 2.47
C LEU A 77 12.55 25.61 2.30
#